data_AF-A0A6G4U0Q8-F1
#
_entry.id   AF-A0A6G4U0Q8-F1
#
_cell.length_a   1.000
_cell.length_b   1.000
_cell.length_c   1.000
_cell.angle_alpha   90.00
_cell.angle_beta   90.00
_cell.angle_gamma   90.00
#
_symmetry.space_group_name_H-M   'P 1'
#
loop_
_entity.id
_entity.type
_entity.pdbx_description
1 polymer ?
#
loop_
_entity_poly.entity_id
_entity_poly.type
_entity_poly.pdbx_seq_one_letter_code
_entity_poly.pdbx_strand_id
1 'polypeptide(L)'
;MKNMSKRARITTGGAVLAAVAVGTVGAVSASAGAPADTAKAPVQAAAADSNLTTSTHLSTAAATKAANAALAEAKKENQRVSVAVVDRNGNTIVTLRGDGAGPQSYESAEKKAYTAVSWNAPTSELTKRLEQAPTLKDIPGTLFLAGGAPVKADEAPIAGIGVAGAPSGDIDEKIAQAGVAAVAE
;
A
#
# COMPACT_ATOMS: atom_id res chain seq x y z
N MET A 1 -23.65 -40.71 12.51
CA MET A 1 -22.89 -41.97 12.64
C MET A 1 -23.04 -42.78 11.36
N LYS A 2 -21.99 -42.88 10.54
CA LYS A 2 -21.90 -43.90 9.48
C LYS A 2 -20.43 -44.30 9.38
N ASN A 3 -20.20 -45.60 9.52
CA ASN A 3 -19.00 -46.22 10.04
C ASN A 3 -17.83 -46.28 9.05
N MET A 4 -16.62 -46.16 9.59
CA MET A 4 -15.35 -46.63 9.00
C MET A 4 -15.34 -48.14 8.77
N SER A 5 -14.64 -48.58 7.73
CA SER A 5 -13.91 -49.86 7.65
C SER A 5 -13.15 -49.89 6.31
N LYS A 6 -11.95 -50.45 6.10
CA LYS A 6 -10.72 -50.82 6.84
C LYS A 6 -9.90 -51.64 5.80
N ARG A 7 -8.57 -51.67 5.98
CA ARG A 7 -7.61 -52.72 5.52
C ARG A 7 -7.24 -52.69 4.03
N ALA A 8 -6.04 -53.06 3.59
CA ALA A 8 -4.73 -53.46 4.12
C ALA A 8 -3.83 -53.61 2.85
N ARG A 9 -2.50 -53.63 2.81
CA ARG A 9 -1.49 -54.53 3.42
C ARG A 9 -0.17 -54.15 2.68
N ILE A 10 0.91 -53.72 3.35
CA ILE A 10 2.13 -54.48 3.71
C ILE A 10 2.70 -55.39 2.60
N THR A 11 3.97 -55.12 2.21
CA THR A 11 5.10 -56.05 1.90
C THR A 11 6.28 -55.15 1.44
N THR A 12 7.43 -54.99 2.10
CA THR A 12 8.50 -55.91 2.58
C THR A 12 9.08 -56.84 1.50
N GLY A 13 10.37 -56.62 1.19
CA GLY A 13 11.31 -57.52 0.50
C GLY A 13 12.55 -56.68 0.14
N GLY A 14 13.73 -56.84 0.75
CA GLY A 14 14.62 -58.01 0.76
C GLY A 14 15.55 -57.93 -0.47
N ALA A 15 16.88 -58.12 -0.45
CA ALA A 15 17.83 -58.62 0.53
C ALA A 15 19.27 -58.21 0.12
N VAL A 16 20.20 -58.42 1.05
CA VAL A 16 21.65 -58.21 1.02
C VAL A 16 22.37 -59.09 -0.02
N LEU A 17 23.44 -58.57 -0.64
CA LEU A 17 24.58 -59.38 -1.08
C LEU A 17 25.89 -58.61 -0.84
N ALA A 18 26.70 -59.13 0.08
CA ALA A 18 28.06 -58.69 0.36
C ALA A 18 29.04 -59.41 -0.59
N ALA A 19 29.98 -58.68 -1.16
CA ALA A 19 31.17 -59.24 -1.78
C ALA A 19 32.41 -58.50 -1.22
N VAL A 20 33.23 -59.25 -0.48
CA VAL A 20 34.54 -58.82 0.01
C VAL A 20 35.53 -59.01 -1.13
N ALA A 21 36.20 -57.94 -1.54
CA ALA A 21 37.42 -58.01 -2.35
C ALA A 21 38.51 -57.20 -1.63
N VAL A 22 39.47 -57.92 -1.04
CA VAL A 22 40.70 -57.36 -0.48
C VAL A 22 41.61 -57.03 -1.66
N GLY A 23 41.82 -55.74 -1.92
CA GLY A 23 42.80 -55.23 -2.87
C GLY A 23 43.34 -53.91 -2.33
N THR A 24 44.65 -53.79 -2.21
CA THR A 24 45.34 -52.61 -1.68
C THR A 24 45.05 -51.39 -2.58
N VAL A 25 44.12 -50.55 -2.14
CA VAL A 25 43.81 -49.28 -2.81
C VAL A 25 44.92 -48.28 -2.50
N GLY A 26 45.78 -48.01 -3.48
CA GLY A 26 46.53 -46.76 -3.51
C GLY A 26 45.54 -45.62 -3.72
N ALA A 27 45.36 -44.76 -2.72
CA ALA A 27 44.51 -43.60 -2.83
C ALA A 27 45.15 -42.57 -3.76
N VAL A 28 44.87 -42.65 -5.06
CA VAL A 28 45.06 -41.52 -5.98
C VAL A 28 43.83 -40.64 -5.87
N SER A 29 43.91 -39.59 -5.05
CA SER A 29 42.87 -38.55 -5.03
C SER A 29 42.94 -37.76 -6.34
N ALA A 30 42.17 -38.18 -7.34
CA ALA A 30 41.82 -37.33 -8.47
C ALA A 30 40.69 -36.39 -8.03
N SER A 31 41.03 -35.23 -7.48
CA SER A 31 40.04 -34.16 -7.33
C SER A 31 39.77 -33.59 -8.72
N ALA A 32 38.69 -34.04 -9.36
CA ALA A 32 38.09 -33.31 -10.47
C ALA A 32 37.74 -31.91 -9.93
N GLY A 33 38.43 -30.88 -10.42
CA GLY A 33 38.06 -29.50 -10.09
C GLY A 33 36.62 -29.29 -10.54
N ALA A 34 35.73 -29.09 -9.57
CA ALA A 34 34.38 -28.65 -9.87
C ALA A 34 34.50 -27.36 -10.70
N PRO A 35 33.71 -27.20 -11.78
CA PRO A 35 33.70 -25.94 -12.51
C PRO A 35 33.42 -24.85 -11.50
N ALA A 36 34.31 -23.86 -11.44
CA ALA A 36 34.12 -22.71 -10.56
C ALA A 36 32.74 -22.13 -10.88
N ASP A 37 31.82 -22.24 -9.91
CA ASP A 37 30.59 -21.47 -9.90
C ASP A 37 31.02 -20.02 -10.00
N THR A 38 30.96 -19.47 -11.22
CA THR A 38 31.14 -18.04 -11.45
C THR A 38 29.94 -17.36 -10.82
N ALA A 39 30.01 -17.10 -9.52
CA ALA A 39 29.09 -16.23 -8.83
C ALA A 39 29.08 -14.91 -9.59
N LYS A 40 28.00 -14.65 -10.34
CA LYS A 40 27.78 -13.35 -10.99
C LYS A 40 27.88 -12.29 -9.89
N ALA A 41 28.92 -11.46 -9.96
CA ALA A 41 29.06 -10.34 -9.05
C ALA A 41 27.78 -9.48 -9.11
N PRO A 42 27.28 -8.98 -7.96
CA PRO A 42 26.12 -8.11 -7.97
C PRO A 42 26.43 -6.85 -8.79
N VAL A 43 25.61 -6.59 -9.80
CA VAL A 43 25.62 -5.35 -10.59
C VAL A 43 25.02 -4.25 -9.72
N GLN A 44 25.85 -3.66 -8.86
CA GLN A 44 25.50 -2.45 -8.10
C GLN A 44 26.39 -1.31 -8.61
N ALA A 45 25.77 -0.28 -9.15
CA ALA A 45 26.43 0.96 -9.54
C ALA A 45 25.69 2.13 -8.88
N ALA A 46 26.43 3.03 -8.25
CA ALA A 46 25.87 4.27 -7.72
C ALA A 46 25.56 5.22 -8.89
N ALA A 47 24.36 5.80 -8.90
CA ALA A 47 24.03 6.86 -9.84
C ALA A 47 24.82 8.14 -9.47
N ALA A 48 25.26 8.88 -10.48
CA ALA A 48 25.85 10.21 -10.26
C ALA A 48 24.78 11.20 -9.77
N ASP A 49 25.16 12.12 -8.88
CA ASP A 49 24.24 13.11 -8.28
C ASP A 49 23.50 13.94 -9.34
N SER A 50 24.12 14.20 -10.50
CA SER A 50 23.49 14.91 -11.62
C SER A 50 22.27 14.19 -12.21
N ASN A 51 22.09 12.90 -11.91
CA ASN A 51 20.97 12.08 -12.34
C ASN A 51 19.94 11.85 -11.21
N LEU A 52 20.13 12.48 -10.05
CA LEU A 52 19.24 12.36 -8.90
C LEU A 52 18.35 13.59 -8.76
N THR A 53 17.16 13.36 -8.20
CA THR A 53 16.24 14.42 -7.77
C THR A 53 15.59 14.01 -6.46
N THR A 54 15.09 14.98 -5.71
CA THR A 54 14.49 14.79 -4.40
C THR A 54 13.03 15.23 -4.41
N SER A 55 12.19 14.52 -3.66
CA SER A 55 10.81 14.88 -3.42
C SER A 55 10.53 14.99 -1.92
N THR A 56 9.57 15.85 -1.58
CA THR A 56 9.12 16.10 -0.20
C THR A 56 7.82 15.35 0.08
N HIS A 57 7.73 14.75 1.26
CA HIS A 57 6.61 13.89 1.66
C HIS A 57 6.22 14.15 3.10
N LEU A 58 4.97 13.84 3.46
CA LEU A 58 4.62 13.72 4.87
C LEU A 58 5.35 12.51 5.47
N SER A 59 5.85 12.66 6.69
CA SER A 59 6.27 11.49 7.47
C SER A 59 5.05 10.62 7.79
N THR A 60 5.27 9.33 8.02
CA THR A 60 4.21 8.42 8.47
C THR A 60 3.56 8.90 9.78
N ALA A 61 4.34 9.51 10.68
CA ALA A 61 3.86 10.13 11.90
C ALA A 61 2.93 11.33 11.62
N ALA A 62 3.30 12.21 10.69
CA ALA A 62 2.47 13.36 10.30
C ALA A 62 1.17 12.91 9.59
N ALA A 63 1.26 11.96 8.66
CA ALA A 63 0.08 11.37 8.01
C ALA A 63 -0.86 10.71 9.03
N THR A 64 -0.32 9.99 10.01
CA THR A 64 -1.09 9.37 11.09
C THR A 64 -1.74 10.42 11.99
N LYS A 65 -1.03 11.50 12.33
CA LYS A 65 -1.57 12.64 13.09
C LYS A 65 -2.77 13.26 12.36
N ALA A 66 -2.62 13.53 11.06
CA ALA A 66 -3.67 14.11 10.23
C ALA A 66 -4.92 13.21 10.15
N ALA A 67 -4.74 11.91 9.90
CA ALA A 67 -5.83 10.95 9.84
C ALA A 67 -6.59 10.83 11.17
N ASN A 68 -5.86 10.81 12.29
CA ASN A 68 -6.46 10.78 13.63
C ASN A 68 -7.21 12.07 13.96
N ALA A 69 -6.69 13.23 13.56
CA ALA A 69 -7.38 14.50 13.74
C ALA A 69 -8.69 14.56 12.96
N ALA A 70 -8.72 14.06 11.72
CA ALA A 70 -9.95 13.91 10.95
C ALA A 70 -10.94 12.96 11.64
N LEU A 71 -10.52 11.78 12.13
CA LEU A 71 -11.42 10.91 12.90
C LEU A 71 -11.93 11.55 14.20
N ALA A 72 -11.10 12.33 14.88
CA ALA A 72 -11.50 13.05 16.08
C ALA A 72 -12.57 14.11 15.75
N GLU A 73 -12.43 14.82 14.62
CA GLU A 73 -13.43 15.77 14.16
C GLU A 73 -14.73 15.08 13.75
N ALA A 74 -14.65 13.97 13.01
CA ALA A 74 -15.81 13.16 12.68
C ALA A 74 -16.60 12.74 13.92
N LYS A 75 -15.92 12.36 15.01
CA LYS A 75 -16.57 12.02 16.28
C LYS A 75 -17.31 13.21 16.90
N LYS A 76 -16.74 14.43 16.86
CA LYS A 76 -17.42 15.65 17.35
C LYS A 76 -18.67 15.96 16.52
N GLU A 77 -18.61 15.71 15.22
CA GLU A 77 -19.69 15.88 14.26
C GLU A 77 -20.72 14.73 14.28
N ASN A 78 -20.56 13.74 15.18
CA ASN A 78 -21.37 12.52 15.25
C ASN A 78 -21.40 11.70 13.95
N GLN A 79 -20.29 11.71 13.20
CA GLN A 79 -20.14 11.00 11.92
C GLN A 79 -19.34 9.72 12.06
N ARG A 80 -19.69 8.71 11.25
CA ARG A 80 -18.98 7.43 11.14
C ARG A 80 -18.33 7.34 9.77
N VAL A 81 -17.05 7.63 9.70
CA VAL A 81 -16.31 7.80 8.44
C VAL A 81 -15.10 6.88 8.35
N SER A 82 -14.66 6.63 7.12
CA SER A 82 -13.28 6.21 6.85
C SER A 82 -12.44 7.40 6.43
N VAL A 83 -11.15 7.36 6.75
CA VAL A 83 -10.16 8.39 6.42
C VAL A 83 -8.98 7.75 5.72
N ALA A 84 -8.45 8.39 4.68
CA ALA A 84 -7.24 8.00 4.00
C ALA A 84 -6.29 9.18 3.82
N VAL A 85 -4.98 8.92 3.87
CA VAL A 85 -3.92 9.87 3.50
C VAL A 85 -3.11 9.25 2.37
N VAL A 86 -3.07 9.91 1.22
CA VAL A 86 -2.38 9.46 0.01
C VAL A 86 -1.26 10.44 -0.32
N ASP A 87 -0.06 9.92 -0.57
CA ASP A 87 1.10 10.71 -0.95
C ASP A 87 0.95 11.31 -2.35
N ARG A 88 1.69 12.38 -2.65
CA ARG A 88 1.78 12.92 -4.03
C ARG A 88 2.26 11.90 -5.06
N ASN A 89 3.05 10.90 -4.66
CA ASN A 89 3.46 9.80 -5.52
C ASN A 89 2.33 8.78 -5.81
N GLY A 90 1.14 8.94 -5.22
CA GLY A 90 -0.04 8.12 -5.44
C GLY A 90 -0.20 6.94 -4.49
N ASN A 91 0.78 6.65 -3.64
CA ASN A 91 0.68 5.56 -2.66
C ASN A 91 -0.13 5.99 -1.43
N THR A 92 -0.99 5.10 -0.94
CA THR A 92 -1.66 5.29 0.34
C THR A 92 -0.66 5.14 1.49
N ILE A 93 -0.57 6.15 2.36
CA ILE A 93 0.30 6.14 3.56
C ILE A 93 -0.47 5.61 4.77
N VAL A 94 -1.71 6.07 4.95
CA VAL A 94 -2.55 5.75 6.12
C VAL A 94 -3.98 5.54 5.67
N THR A 95 -4.64 4.54 6.24
CA THR A 95 -6.09 4.37 6.17
C THR A 95 -6.63 4.02 7.55
N LEU A 96 -7.73 4.63 7.95
CA LEU A 96 -8.44 4.30 9.18
C LEU A 96 -9.93 4.15 8.85
N ARG A 97 -10.49 2.97 9.15
CA ARG A 97 -11.94 2.77 9.08
C ARG A 97 -12.51 3.03 10.47
N GLY A 98 -13.30 4.08 10.62
CA GLY A 98 -14.00 4.36 11.88
C GLY A 98 -15.07 3.30 12.18
N ASP A 99 -15.34 3.09 13.47
CA ASP A 99 -16.34 2.12 13.92
C ASP A 99 -17.73 2.46 13.36
N GLY A 100 -18.36 1.47 12.72
CA GLY A 100 -19.67 1.62 12.09
C GLY A 100 -19.69 2.49 10.82
N ALA A 101 -18.54 2.83 10.25
CA ALA A 101 -18.46 3.47 8.94
C ALA A 101 -18.95 2.52 7.85
N GLY A 102 -19.72 3.04 6.89
CA GLY A 102 -20.30 2.23 5.80
C GLY A 102 -19.22 1.49 4.98
N PRO A 103 -19.52 0.31 4.42
CA PRO A 103 -18.53 -0.52 3.72
C PRO A 103 -17.86 0.22 2.54
N GLN A 104 -18.61 1.06 1.83
CA GLN A 104 -18.16 1.85 0.68
C GLN A 104 -17.16 2.97 1.04
N SER A 105 -17.11 3.38 2.31
CA SER A 105 -16.35 4.58 2.70
C SER A 105 -14.84 4.44 2.56
N TYR A 106 -14.28 3.25 2.77
CA TYR A 106 -12.82 3.08 2.82
C TYR A 106 -12.15 3.39 1.48
N GLU A 107 -12.58 2.70 0.41
CA GLU A 107 -12.05 2.95 -0.94
C GLU A 107 -12.44 4.34 -1.45
N SER A 108 -13.63 4.84 -1.07
CA SER A 108 -14.05 6.20 -1.43
C SER A 108 -13.11 7.25 -0.83
N ALA A 109 -12.73 7.11 0.45
CA ALA A 109 -11.78 8.00 1.10
C ALA A 109 -10.41 7.97 0.40
N GLU A 110 -9.89 6.78 0.04
CA GLU A 110 -8.64 6.66 -0.72
C GLU A 110 -8.71 7.37 -2.07
N LYS A 111 -9.76 7.14 -2.86
CA LYS A 111 -9.90 7.78 -4.18
C LYS A 111 -10.08 9.29 -4.09
N LYS A 112 -10.79 9.79 -3.08
CA LYS A 112 -10.90 11.24 -2.83
C LYS A 112 -9.56 11.86 -2.44
N ALA A 113 -8.79 11.20 -1.57
CA ALA A 113 -7.44 11.62 -1.19
C ALA A 113 -6.51 11.68 -2.40
N TYR A 114 -6.49 10.60 -3.20
CA TYR A 114 -5.74 10.51 -4.46
C TYR A 114 -6.15 11.65 -5.42
N THR A 115 -7.45 11.85 -5.62
CA THR A 115 -7.96 12.90 -6.52
C THR A 115 -7.56 14.30 -6.03
N ALA A 116 -7.68 14.58 -4.72
CA ALA A 116 -7.28 15.87 -4.18
C ALA A 116 -5.79 16.16 -4.40
N VAL A 117 -4.92 15.19 -4.10
CA VAL A 117 -3.48 15.37 -4.25
C VAL A 117 -3.06 15.44 -5.72
N SER A 118 -3.70 14.69 -6.63
CA SER A 118 -3.38 14.70 -8.06
C SER A 118 -3.56 16.07 -8.70
N TRP A 119 -4.62 16.80 -8.34
CA TRP A 119 -4.92 18.13 -8.90
C TRP A 119 -4.59 19.31 -7.98
N ASN A 120 -4.07 19.06 -6.77
CA ASN A 120 -3.79 20.10 -5.78
C ASN A 120 -5.02 20.98 -5.46
N ALA A 121 -6.20 20.37 -5.34
CA ALA A 121 -7.44 21.09 -5.09
C ALA A 121 -8.42 20.25 -4.27
N PRO A 122 -9.31 20.88 -3.48
CA PRO A 122 -10.40 20.17 -2.84
C PRO A 122 -11.29 19.47 -3.88
N THR A 123 -11.74 18.26 -3.57
CA THR A 123 -12.55 17.46 -4.51
C THR A 123 -13.92 18.10 -4.80
N SER A 124 -14.48 18.89 -3.89
CA SER A 124 -15.68 19.68 -4.12
C SER A 124 -15.49 20.69 -5.27
N GLU A 125 -14.31 21.32 -5.34
CA GLU A 125 -13.94 22.23 -6.44
C GLU A 125 -13.75 21.44 -7.73
N LEU A 126 -13.04 20.31 -7.67
CA LEU A 126 -12.78 19.47 -8.84
C LEU A 126 -14.08 18.93 -9.46
N THR A 127 -15.07 18.61 -8.64
CA THR A 127 -16.38 18.12 -9.11
C THR A 127 -17.05 19.14 -10.04
N LYS A 128 -16.89 20.45 -9.79
CA LYS A 128 -17.44 21.53 -10.64
C LYS A 128 -16.79 21.54 -12.03
N ARG A 129 -15.54 21.09 -12.17
CA ARG A 129 -14.84 21.03 -13.46
C ARG A 129 -15.47 20.02 -14.43
N LEU A 130 -16.25 19.06 -13.92
CA LEU A 130 -16.95 18.07 -14.74
C LEU A 130 -18.02 18.70 -15.64
N GLU A 131 -18.50 19.91 -15.34
CA GLU A 131 -19.44 20.63 -16.21
C GLU A 131 -18.84 20.93 -17.59
N GLN A 132 -17.55 21.25 -17.63
CA GLN A 132 -16.83 21.59 -18.86
C GLN A 132 -15.95 20.44 -19.37
N ALA A 133 -15.54 19.53 -18.49
CA ALA A 133 -14.66 18.40 -18.79
C ALA A 133 -15.19 17.10 -18.15
N PRO A 134 -16.32 16.56 -18.63
CA PRO A 134 -17.03 15.46 -17.97
C PRO A 134 -16.24 14.14 -17.94
N THR A 135 -15.25 13.97 -18.81
CA THR A 135 -14.41 12.77 -18.90
C THR A 135 -13.25 12.76 -17.90
N LEU A 136 -13.03 13.81 -17.12
CA LEU A 136 -12.02 13.81 -16.06
C LEU A 136 -12.24 12.68 -15.05
N LYS A 137 -13.50 12.37 -14.74
CA LYS A 137 -13.88 11.27 -13.83
C LYS A 137 -13.56 9.88 -14.39
N ASP A 138 -13.24 9.76 -15.68
CA ASP A 138 -12.91 8.48 -16.32
C ASP A 138 -11.42 8.14 -16.15
N ILE A 139 -10.63 9.06 -15.58
CA ILE A 139 -9.23 8.82 -15.23
C ILE A 139 -9.14 7.77 -14.11
N PRO A 140 -8.34 6.70 -14.28
CA PRO A 140 -8.22 5.64 -13.27
C PRO A 140 -7.80 6.15 -11.89
N GLY A 141 -8.37 5.54 -10.86
CA GLY A 141 -8.08 5.86 -9.45
C GLY A 141 -8.81 7.08 -8.91
N THR A 142 -9.52 7.84 -9.75
CA THR A 142 -10.17 9.08 -9.33
C THR A 142 -11.57 8.89 -8.75
N LEU A 143 -11.97 9.85 -7.91
CA LEU A 143 -13.34 10.04 -7.45
C LEU A 143 -13.60 11.54 -7.28
N PHE A 144 -14.29 12.13 -8.25
CA PHE A 144 -14.72 13.52 -8.25
C PHE A 144 -16.00 13.68 -7.42
N LEU A 145 -15.83 13.70 -6.11
CA LEU A 145 -16.89 13.87 -5.11
C LEU A 145 -16.28 14.51 -3.87
N ALA A 146 -16.94 15.54 -3.32
CA ALA A 146 -16.49 16.25 -2.12
C ALA A 146 -16.08 15.30 -0.97
N GLY A 147 -14.98 15.61 -0.30
CA GLY A 147 -14.42 14.84 0.82
C GLY A 147 -12.90 14.68 0.82
N GLY A 148 -12.21 15.15 -0.21
CA GLY A 148 -10.75 15.19 -0.31
C GLY A 148 -10.19 16.60 -0.24
N ALA A 149 -9.12 16.80 0.52
CA ALA A 149 -8.39 18.07 0.63
C ALA A 149 -6.87 17.85 0.49
N PRO A 150 -6.16 18.70 -0.28
CA PRO A 150 -4.71 18.57 -0.45
C PRO A 150 -3.95 19.14 0.77
N VAL A 151 -2.79 18.56 1.04
CA VAL A 151 -1.75 19.11 1.94
C VAL A 151 -0.59 19.55 1.06
N LYS A 152 -0.08 20.75 1.31
CA LYS A 152 1.03 21.34 0.56
C LYS A 152 2.28 21.49 1.43
N ALA A 153 3.44 21.46 0.79
CA ALA A 153 4.65 22.11 1.28
C ALA A 153 4.94 23.25 0.30
N ASP A 154 5.00 24.48 0.80
CA ASP A 154 4.95 25.69 -0.02
C ASP A 154 3.75 25.65 -0.98
N GLU A 155 3.98 25.74 -2.30
CA GLU A 155 2.95 25.68 -3.32
C GLU A 155 2.69 24.28 -3.88
N ALA A 156 3.55 23.30 -3.54
CA ALA A 156 3.50 21.96 -4.12
C ALA A 156 2.62 21.01 -3.28
N PRO A 157 1.69 20.25 -3.90
CA PRO A 157 0.95 19.20 -3.19
C PRO A 157 1.90 18.08 -2.78
N ILE A 158 1.89 17.69 -1.51
CA ILE A 158 2.70 16.58 -0.98
C ILE A 158 1.84 15.40 -0.51
N ALA A 159 0.58 15.64 -0.17
CA ALA A 159 -0.37 14.60 0.20
C ALA A 159 -1.81 15.05 -0.05
N GLY A 160 -2.74 14.10 0.01
CA GLY A 160 -4.18 14.34 0.03
C GLY A 160 -4.79 13.60 1.19
N ILE A 161 -5.75 14.24 1.87
CA ILE A 161 -6.53 13.64 2.94
C ILE A 161 -7.94 13.47 2.41
N GLY A 162 -8.45 12.25 2.43
CA GLY A 162 -9.78 11.91 1.96
C GLY A 162 -10.62 11.33 3.07
N VAL A 163 -11.89 11.70 3.10
CA VAL A 163 -12.89 11.25 4.07
C VAL A 163 -14.14 10.80 3.32
N ALA A 164 -14.77 9.74 3.83
CA ALA A 164 -16.05 9.29 3.31
C ALA A 164 -16.90 8.66 4.41
N GLY A 165 -18.22 8.86 4.33
CA GLY A 165 -19.20 8.16 5.15
C GLY A 165 -20.20 9.08 5.87
N ALA A 166 -19.96 10.39 5.89
CA ALA A 166 -20.93 11.34 6.38
C ALA A 166 -22.15 11.44 5.43
N PRO A 167 -23.30 12.02 5.87
CA PRO A 167 -24.48 12.22 5.03
C PRO A 167 -24.25 13.02 3.74
N SER A 168 -23.19 13.82 3.68
CA SER A 168 -22.80 14.54 2.47
C SER A 168 -21.28 14.63 2.33
N GLY A 169 -20.81 14.76 1.09
CA GLY A 169 -19.39 14.95 0.78
C GLY A 169 -18.83 16.27 1.33
N ASP A 170 -19.67 17.29 1.53
CA ASP A 170 -19.23 18.56 2.13
C ASP A 170 -18.87 18.37 3.61
N ILE A 171 -19.62 17.54 4.34
CA ILE A 171 -19.27 17.17 5.72
C ILE A 171 -17.98 16.35 5.73
N ASP A 172 -17.83 15.40 4.80
CA ASP A 172 -16.58 14.67 4.63
C ASP A 172 -15.40 15.65 4.40
N GLU A 173 -15.57 16.67 3.55
CA GLU A 173 -14.47 17.58 3.18
C GLU A 173 -14.10 18.52 4.33
N LYS A 174 -15.09 18.97 5.11
CA LYS A 174 -14.85 19.69 6.37
C LYS A 174 -14.02 18.85 7.34
N ILE A 175 -14.33 17.56 7.47
CA ILE A 175 -13.57 16.64 8.33
C ILE A 175 -12.15 16.43 7.76
N ALA A 176 -11.99 16.33 6.44
CA ALA A 176 -10.68 16.23 5.79
C ALA A 176 -9.83 17.48 6.06
N GLN A 177 -10.43 18.67 6.00
CA GLN A 177 -9.77 19.95 6.31
C GLN A 177 -9.28 20.03 7.76
N ALA A 178 -9.99 19.44 8.73
CA ALA A 178 -9.49 19.32 10.10
C ALA A 178 -8.23 18.45 10.19
N GLY A 179 -8.13 17.41 9.36
CA GLY A 179 -6.90 16.63 9.19
C GLY A 179 -5.75 17.45 8.60
N VAL A 180 -6.03 18.26 7.56
CA VAL A 180 -5.05 19.17 6.95
C VAL A 180 -4.53 20.18 7.99
N ALA A 181 -5.45 20.82 8.72
CA ALA A 181 -5.11 21.82 9.74
C ALA A 181 -4.22 21.26 10.86
N ALA A 182 -4.31 19.96 11.16
CA ALA A 182 -3.47 19.33 12.19
C ALA A 182 -1.99 19.21 11.80
N VAL A 183 -1.66 19.38 10.52
CA VAL A 183 -0.28 19.35 9.98
C VAL A 183 0.12 20.65 9.28
N ALA A 184 -0.75 21.65 9.29
CA ALA A 184 -0.44 23.01 8.87
C ALA A 184 0.28 23.77 10.00
N GLU A 185 1.18 24.69 9.63
CA GLU A 185 1.80 25.65 10.54
C GLU A 185 0.94 26.91 10.72
#